data_AF-A0A5J4P6B3-F1
#
_entry.id   AF-A0A5J4P6B3-F1
#
_cell.length_a   1.000
_cell.length_b   1.000
_cell.length_c   1.000
_cell.angle_alpha   90.00
_cell.angle_beta   90.00
_cell.angle_gamma   90.00
#
_symmetry.space_group_name_H-M   'P 1'
#
loop_
_entity.id
_entity.type
_entity.pdbx_description
1 polymer ?
#
loop_
_entity_poly.entity_id
_entity_poly.type
_entity_poly.pdbx_seq_one_letter_code
_entity_poly.pdbx_strand_id
1 'polypeptide(L)' 'QYFEVKDAKVKIDHESDNPKKLRLTINDTNIIDWFKLKYKEFPKSISIHIKPMQDVEKNKGIKL' A
#
# COMPACT_ATOMS: atom_id res chain seq x y z
N GLN A 1 -6.79 -10.79 -1.51
CA GLN A 1 -6.87 -10.47 -0.07
C GLN A 1 -8.04 -9.52 0.14
N TYR A 2 -8.94 -9.81 1.08
CA TYR A 2 -10.04 -8.92 1.46
C TYR A 2 -9.66 -8.15 2.72
N PHE A 3 -9.98 -6.85 2.77
CA PHE A 3 -9.74 -5.98 3.91
C PHE A 3 -11.02 -5.23 4.24
N GLU A 4 -11.42 -5.26 5.50
CA GLU A 4 -12.57 -4.54 6.04
C GLU A 4 -12.11 -3.64 7.18
N VAL A 5 -12.72 -2.48 7.29
CA VAL A 5 -12.55 -1.57 8.43
C VAL A 5 -13.90 -1.03 8.84
N LYS A 6 -14.18 -1.11 10.15
CA LYS A 6 -15.41 -0.60 10.74
C LYS A 6 -15.19 0.83 11.23
N ASP A 7 -16.27 1.61 11.27
CA ASP A 7 -16.28 2.99 11.78
C ASP A 7 -15.25 3.91 11.10
N ALA A 8 -15.02 3.70 9.80
CA ALA A 8 -14.09 4.51 9.02
C ALA A 8 -14.75 5.77 8.48
N LYS A 9 -14.03 6.89 8.58
CA LYS A 9 -14.40 8.14 7.92
C LYS A 9 -13.78 8.19 6.53
N VAL A 10 -14.63 8.21 5.51
CA VAL A 10 -14.21 8.28 4.11
C VAL A 10 -14.48 9.69 3.57
N LYS A 11 -13.50 10.28 2.87
CA LYS A 11 -13.65 11.59 2.23
C LYS A 11 -13.02 11.59 0.84
N ILE A 12 -13.62 12.36 -0.06
CA ILE A 12 -13.04 12.71 -1.36
C ILE A 12 -12.73 14.20 -1.30
N ASP A 13 -11.46 14.55 -1.43
CA ASP A 13 -10.98 15.93 -1.43
C ASP A 13 -10.07 16.16 -2.63
N HIS A 14 -9.74 17.41 -2.91
CA HIS A 14 -8.72 17.73 -3.90
C HIS A 14 -7.31 17.49 -3.34
N GLU A 15 -6.36 17.11 -4.20
CA GLU A 15 -4.96 17.06 -3.79
C GLU A 15 -4.43 18.47 -3.49
N SER A 16 -3.62 18.60 -2.43
CA SER A 16 -3.09 19.89 -2.00
C SER A 16 -2.15 20.53 -3.02
N ASP A 17 -1.48 19.71 -3.83
CA ASP A 17 -0.57 20.12 -4.91
C ASP A 17 -1.29 20.32 -6.24
N ASN A 18 -2.45 19.69 -6.44
CA ASN A 18 -3.21 19.81 -7.68
C ASN A 18 -4.73 19.79 -7.46
N PRO A 19 -5.42 20.95 -7.56
CA PRO A 19 -6.85 21.04 -7.36
C PRO A 19 -7.69 20.34 -8.44
N LYS A 20 -7.10 19.89 -9.56
CA LYS A 20 -7.83 19.08 -10.57
C LYS A 20 -7.82 17.60 -10.24
N LYS A 21 -6.95 17.15 -9.33
CA LYS A 21 -6.88 15.76 -8.90
C LYS A 21 -7.71 15.57 -7.65
N LEU A 22 -8.44 14.46 -7.63
CA LEU A 22 -9.21 14.02 -6.47
C LEU A 22 -8.42 12.95 -5.73
N ARG A 23 -8.47 13.01 -4.40
CA ARG A 23 -7.85 12.07 -3.48
C ARG A 23 -8.91 11.49 -2.57
N LEU A 24 -9.01 10.16 -2.60
CA LEU A 24 -9.81 9.40 -1.64
C LEU A 24 -8.97 9.15 -0.38
N THR A 25 -9.53 9.51 0.77
CA THR A 25 -8.92 9.25 2.07
C THR A 25 -9.82 8.41 2.96
N ILE A 26 -9.20 7.58 3.78
CA ILE A 26 -9.83 6.81 4.83
C ILE A 26 -9.14 7.15 6.15
N ASN A 27 -9.91 7.62 7.14
CA ASN A 27 -9.39 8.15 8.40
C ASN A 27 -8.23 9.15 8.17
N ASP A 28 -8.46 10.09 7.26
CA ASP A 28 -7.51 11.14 6.85
C ASP A 28 -6.19 10.64 6.22
N THR A 29 -6.08 9.34 5.91
CA THR A 29 -4.95 8.72 5.22
C THR A 29 -5.30 8.45 3.76
N ASN A 30 -4.37 8.64 2.82
CA ASN A 30 -4.58 8.25 1.42
C ASN A 30 -4.92 6.75 1.33
N ILE A 31 -5.97 6.41 0.58
CA ILE A 31 -6.46 5.03 0.48
C ILE A 31 -5.38 4.04 0.00
N ILE A 32 -4.50 4.46 -0.93
CA ILE A 32 -3.42 3.63 -1.47
C ILE A 32 -2.38 3.35 -0.39
N ASP A 33 -2.01 4.35 0.40
CA ASP A 33 -1.04 4.19 1.49
C ASP A 33 -1.59 3.30 2.60
N TRP A 34 -2.89 3.45 2.91
CA TRP A 34 -3.59 2.58 3.85
C TRP A 34 -3.56 1.11 3.38
N PHE A 35 -3.86 0.84 2.10
CA PHE A 35 -3.81 -0.52 1.55
C PHE A 35 -2.39 -1.09 1.56
N LYS A 36 -1.37 -0.31 1.21
CA LYS A 36 0.04 -0.76 1.26
C LYS A 36 0.45 -1.15 2.67
N LEU A 37 0.04 -0.39 3.68
CA LEU A 37 0.32 -0.69 5.08
C LEU A 37 -0.35 -2.00 5.49
N LYS A 38 -1.64 -2.17 5.20
CA LYS A 38 -2.38 -3.42 5.52
C LYS A 38 -1.83 -4.63 4.79
N TYR A 39 -1.44 -4.47 3.53
CA TYR A 39 -0.82 -5.55 2.77
C TYR A 39 0.57 -5.92 3.30
N LYS A 40 1.36 -4.97 3.82
CA LYS A 40 2.66 -5.25 4.45
C LYS A 40 2.52 -5.93 5.81
N GLU A 41 1.47 -5.60 6.56
CA GLU A 41 1.18 -6.20 7.87
C GLU A 41 0.56 -7.60 7.75
N PHE A 42 -0.26 -7.82 6.73
CA PHE A 42 -1.00 -9.06 6.57
C PHE A 42 -0.11 -10.32 6.59
N PRO A 43 0.97 -10.45 5.79
CA PRO A 43 1.87 -11.60 5.83
C PRO A 43 2.52 -11.83 7.20
N LYS A 44 2.88 -10.74 7.90
CA LYS A 44 3.46 -10.81 9.25
C LYS A 44 2.46 -11.39 10.25
N SER A 45 1.17 -11.06 10.12
CA SER A 45 0.12 -11.53 11.02
C SER A 45 -0.23 -13.01 10.85
N ILE A 46 0.02 -13.57 9.67
CA ILE A 46 -0.29 -14.99 9.34
C ILE A 46 0.97 -15.87 9.30
N SER A 47 2.10 -15.39 9.83
CA SER A 47 3.40 -16.08 9.82
C SER A 47 3.87 -16.56 8.45
N ILE A 48 3.31 -16.01 7.36
CA ILE A 48 3.80 -16.27 6.02
C ILE A 48 5.00 -15.35 5.83
N HIS A 49 6.20 -15.93 5.84
CA HIS A 49 7.44 -15.29 5.41
C HIS A 49 7.38 -15.01 3.91
N ILE A 50 6.57 -14.03 3.49
CA ILE A 50 6.71 -13.42 2.17
C ILE A 50 8.00 -12.64 2.26
N LYS A 51 9.09 -13.18 1.71
CA LYS A 51 10.31 -12.40 1.50
C LYS A 51 9.87 -11.10 0.83
N PRO A 52 10.21 -9.92 1.38
CA PRO A 52 9.99 -8.70 0.62
C PRO A 52 10.63 -8.94 -0.74
N MET A 53 9.93 -8.61 -1.83
CA MET A 53 10.61 -8.32 -3.09
C MET A 53 11.51 -7.13 -2.75
N GLN A 54 12.71 -7.44 -2.24
CA GLN A 54 13.86 -6.64 -2.52
C GLN A 54 13.82 -6.48 -4.02
N ASP A 55 13.77 -5.22 -4.43
CA ASP A 55 14.04 -4.79 -5.78
C ASP A 55 14.93 -5.84 -6.43
N VAL A 56 14.42 -6.50 -7.48
CA VAL A 56 15.27 -7.34 -8.33
C VAL A 56 16.16 -6.37 -9.08
N GLU A 57 17.04 -5.69 -8.33
CA GLU A 57 18.21 -5.01 -8.80
C GLU A 57 19.06 -6.10 -9.42
N LYS A 58 18.87 -6.24 -10.74
CA LYS A 58 19.94 -6.38 -11.72
C LYS A 58 21.28 -6.58 -11.04
N ASN A 59 21.76 -7.82 -10.93
CA ASN A 59 23.18 -8.17 -10.96
C ASN A 59 23.37 -9.68 -10.74
N LYS A 60 23.62 -10.42 -11.83
CA LYS A 60 24.93 -10.99 -12.15
C LYS A 60 24.79 -11.93 -13.35
N GLY A 61 25.52 -11.58 -14.41
CA GLY A 61 25.60 -12.37 -15.63
C GLY A 61 25.94 -13.83 -15.34
N ILE A 62 25.21 -14.71 -16.02
CA ILE A 62 25.57 -16.12 -16.14
C ILE A 62 26.84 -16.15 -16.99
N LYS A 63 27.99 -16.44 -16.38
CA LYS A 63 29.17 -16.93 -17.12
C LYS A 63 28.98 -18.43 -17.29
N LEU A 64 28.76 -18.85 -18.53
CA LEU A 64 29.09 -20.20 -19.03
C LEU A 64 30.59 -20.23 -19.37
#